data_AF-A0A061NSZ4-F1
#
_entry.id   AF-A0A061NSZ4-F1
#
_cell.length_a   1.000
_cell.length_b   1.000
_cell.length_c   1.000
_cell.angle_alpha   90.00
_cell.angle_beta   90.00
_cell.angle_gamma   90.00
#
_symmetry.space_group_name_H-M   'P 1'
#
loop_
_entity.id
_entity.type
_entity.pdbx_description
1 polymer ?
#
loop_
_entity_poly.entity_id
_entity_poly.type
_entity_poly.pdbx_seq_one_letter_code
_entity_poly.pdbx_strand_id
1 'polypeptide(L)' 'MAIARAWMNEPDLILADEPTASLDTKRGHQVIEQLSEQVKMRKKAAVLVTHDERLLPICDRVIQVVDGHTEDT' A
#
# COMPACT_ATOMS: atom_id res chain seq x y z
N MET A 1 -6.01 11.57 3.51
CA MET A 1 -5.00 12.66 3.65
C MET A 1 -3.63 12.18 4.15
N ALA A 2 -3.49 10.97 4.73
CA ALA A 2 -2.20 10.49 5.24
C ALA A 2 -1.14 10.19 4.14
N ILE A 3 -1.54 9.60 3.01
CA ILE A 3 -0.63 9.20 1.92
C ILE A 3 0.08 10.40 1.28
N ALA A 4 -0.65 11.47 1.00
CA ALA A 4 -0.07 12.70 0.46
C ALA A 4 0.96 13.32 1.41
N ARG A 5 0.70 13.29 2.73
CA ARG A 5 1.65 13.78 3.74
C ARG A 5 2.88 12.88 3.85
N ALA A 6 2.71 11.56 3.76
CA ALA A 6 3.83 10.61 3.74
C ALA A 6 4.76 10.87 2.54
N TRP A 7 4.20 11.31 1.41
CA TRP A 7 4.96 11.61 0.19
C TRP A 7 5.77 12.92 0.22
N MET A 8 5.41 13.91 1.05
CA MET A 8 6.02 15.25 0.98
C MET A 8 7.54 15.28 1.23
N ASN A 9 8.08 14.28 1.92
CA ASN A 9 9.51 14.20 2.26
C ASN A 9 10.32 13.27 1.34
N GLU A 10 9.75 12.86 0.20
CA GLU A 10 10.38 11.92 -0.74
C GLU A 10 10.99 10.66 -0.08
N PRO A 11 10.24 10.01 0.84
CA PRO A 11 10.81 8.96 1.69
C PRO A 11 11.29 7.77 0.85
N ASP A 12 12.33 7.08 1.32
CA ASP A 12 12.79 5.81 0.75
C ASP A 12 11.80 4.66 0.97
N LEU A 13 11.00 4.76 2.03
CA LEU A 13 10.02 3.77 2.45
C LEU A 13 8.71 4.43 2.91
N ILE A 14 7.59 3.95 2.39
CA ILE A 14 6.24 4.32 2.83
C ILE A 14 5.62 3.14 3.56
N LEU A 15 5.21 3.33 4.81
CA LEU A 15 4.41 2.38 5.58
C LEU A 15 2.97 2.89 5.63
N ALA A 16 2.03 2.09 5.13
CA ALA A 16 0.62 2.43 5.11
C ALA A 16 -0.18 1.35 5.82
N ASP A 17 -0.73 1.68 7.00
CA ASP A 17 -1.64 0.82 7.76
C ASP A 17 -3.08 1.22 7.46
N GLU A 18 -3.84 0.30 6.86
CA GLU A 18 -5.22 0.48 6.42
C GLU A 18 -5.51 1.81 5.68
N PRO A 19 -4.77 2.13 4.60
CA PRO A 19 -4.86 3.44 3.95
C PRO A 19 -6.20 3.72 3.27
N THR A 20 -6.99 2.68 2.99
CA THR A 20 -8.31 2.77 2.36
C THR A 20 -9.44 2.90 3.36
N ALA A 21 -9.20 2.75 4.68
CA ALA A 21 -10.25 2.76 5.71
C ALA A 21 -11.09 4.06 5.74
N SER A 22 -10.51 5.17 5.27
CA SER A 22 -11.18 6.48 5.21
C SER A 22 -11.69 6.87 3.82
N LEU A 23 -11.50 6.02 2.81
CA LEU A 23 -11.81 6.28 1.40
C LEU A 23 -12.86 5.27 0.92
N ASP A 24 -13.75 5.69 0.03
CA ASP A 24 -14.64 4.72 -0.63
C ASP A 24 -13.81 3.71 -1.45
N THR A 25 -14.31 2.48 -1.57
CA THR A 25 -13.67 1.36 -2.28
C THR A 25 -13.01 1.77 -3.60
N LYS A 26 -13.69 2.60 -4.40
CA LYS A 26 -13.24 2.96 -5.74
C LYS A 26 -12.11 3.99 -5.69
N ARG A 27 -12.22 5.00 -4.82
CA ARG A 27 -11.15 5.98 -4.61
C ARG A 27 -9.94 5.37 -3.92
N GLY A 28 -10.15 4.44 -2.98
CA GLY A 28 -9.07 3.70 -2.33
C GLY A 28 -8.17 2.99 -3.34
N HIS A 29 -8.76 2.25 -4.27
CA HIS A 29 -8.03 1.58 -5.36
C HIS A 29 -7.22 2.55 -6.20
N GLN A 30 -7.84 3.62 -6.70
CA GLN A 30 -7.15 4.59 -7.56
C GLN A 30 -5.94 5.23 -6.86
N VAL A 31 -6.05 5.50 -5.57
CA VAL A 31 -4.95 6.09 -4.79
C VAL A 31 -3.80 5.08 -4.62
N ILE A 32 -4.12 3.80 -4.39
CA ILE A 32 -3.10 2.75 -4.26
C ILE A 32 -2.42 2.43 -5.59
N GLU A 33 -3.16 2.45 -6.71
CA GLU A 33 -2.59 2.34 -8.06
C GLU A 33 -1.58 3.46 -8.32
N GLN A 34 -1.99 4.72 -8.10
CA GLN A 34 -1.10 5.87 -8.25
C GLN A 34 0.12 5.79 -7.32
N LEU A 35 -0.07 5.32 -6.09
CA LEU A 35 1.03 5.11 -5.15
C LEU A 35 2.02 4.07 -5.68
N SER A 36 1.53 2.92 -6.15
CA SER A 36 2.35 1.84 -6.72
C SER A 36 3.16 2.32 -7.92
N GLU A 37 2.53 3.06 -8.84
CA GLU A 37 3.22 3.65 -10.00
C GLU A 37 4.34 4.60 -9.58
N GLN A 38 4.08 5.50 -8.63
CA GLN A 38 5.08 6.46 -8.16
C GLN A 38 6.24 5.79 -7.44
N VAL A 39 5.96 4.77 -6.63
CA VAL A 39 6.96 3.95 -5.92
C VAL A 39 7.89 3.28 -6.94
N LYS A 40 7.32 2.67 -7.99
CA LYS A 40 8.07 2.03 -9.08
C LYS A 40 8.91 3.04 -9.88
N MET A 41 8.32 4.16 -10.30
CA MET A 41 9.02 5.18 -11.08
C MET A 41 10.20 5.80 -10.33
N ARG A 42 10.06 6.03 -9.02
CA ARG A 42 11.09 6.66 -8.20
C ARG A 42 12.04 5.67 -7.51
N LYS A 43 11.89 4.37 -7.78
CA LYS A 43 12.67 3.28 -7.15
C LYS A 43 12.63 3.35 -5.61
N LYS A 44 11.45 3.60 -5.07
CA LYS A 44 11.18 3.63 -3.63
C LYS A 44 10.56 2.31 -3.19
N ALA A 45 10.37 2.14 -1.88
CA ALA A 45 9.64 1.01 -1.32
C ALA A 45 8.33 1.48 -0.68
N ALA A 46 7.29 0.65 -0.76
CA ALA A 46 6.06 0.83 -0.01
C ALA A 46 5.62 -0.50 0.58
N VAL A 47 5.21 -0.49 1.84
CA VAL A 47 4.60 -1.62 2.54
C VAL A 47 3.20 -1.21 2.96
N LEU A 48 2.26 -2.03 2.53
CA LEU A 48 0.84 -1.85 2.76
C LEU A 48 0.35 -2.96 3.69
N VAL A 49 -0.31 -2.56 4.77
CA VAL A 49 -1.06 -3.48 5.65
C VAL A 49 -2.53 -3.22 5.42
N THR A 50 -3.25 -4.24 4.98
CA THR A 50 -4.68 -4.16 4.71
C THR A 50 -5.34 -5.53 4.75
N HIS A 51 -6.61 -5.56 5.14
CA HIS A 51 -7.49 -6.72 4.97
C HIS A 51 -8.24 -6.72 3.62
N ASP A 52 -7.97 -5.76 2.74
CA ASP A 52 -8.63 -5.63 1.43
C ASP A 52 -7.90 -6.43 0.34
N GLU A 53 -8.37 -7.64 0.08
CA GLU A 53 -7.82 -8.55 -0.94
C GLU A 53 -7.84 -7.98 -2.37
N ARG A 54 -8.67 -6.97 -2.64
CA ARG A 54 -8.76 -6.36 -3.98
C ARG A 54 -7.51 -5.55 -4.33
N LEU A 55 -6.70 -5.19 -3.32
CA LEU A 55 -5.44 -4.46 -3.49
C LEU A 55 -4.25 -5.39 -3.81
N LEU A 56 -4.41 -6.70 -3.62
CA LEU A 56 -3.35 -7.70 -3.85
C LEU A 56 -2.78 -7.64 -5.28
N PRO A 57 -3.58 -7.48 -6.36
CA PRO A 57 -3.06 -7.42 -7.73
C PRO A 57 -2.18 -6.20 -8.02
N ILE A 58 -2.25 -5.16 -7.19
CA ILE A 58 -1.45 -3.93 -7.34
C ILE A 58 -0.07 -4.08 -6.69
N CYS A 59 0.06 -5.03 -5.76
CA CYS A 59 1.26 -5.27 -4.96
C CYS A 59 2.24 -6.18 -5.70
N ASP A 60 3.54 -5.88 -5.63
CA ASP A 60 4.57 -6.70 -6.25
C ASP A 60 4.86 -7.99 -5.45
N ARG A 61 4.60 -7.95 -4.13
CA ARG A 61 4.73 -9.09 -3.21
C ARG A 61 3.61 -9.02 -2.18
N VAL A 62 3.11 -10.19 -1.79
CA VAL A 62 2.07 -10.33 -0.77
C VAL A 62 2.59 -11.24 0.32
N ILE A 63 2.47 -10.79 1.57
CA ILE A 63 2.78 -11.61 2.75
C ILE A 63 1.48 -11.73 3.54
N GLN A 64 1.02 -12.96 3.72
CA GLN A 64 -0.15 -13.22 4.53
C GLN A 64 0.26 -13.43 5.98
N VAL A 65 -0.47 -12.81 6.92
CA VAL A 65 -0.28 -13.02 8.35
C VAL A 65 -1.44 -13.89 8.86
N VAL A 66 -1.13 -15.11 9.30
CA VAL A 66 -2.09 -16.09 9.83
C VAL A 66 -1.63 -16.52 11.22
N ASP A 67 -2.49 -16.37 12.22
CA ASP A 67 -2.20 -16.77 13.61
C ASP A 67 -0.87 -16.24 14.19
N GLY A 68 -0.45 -15.05 13.76
CA GLY A 68 0.82 -14.42 14.17
C GLY A 68 2.05 -14.93 13.42
N HIS A 69 1.86 -15.79 12.42
CA HIS A 69 2.90 -16.28 11.51
C HIS A 69 2.77 -15.63 10.13
N THR A 70 3.89 -15.34 9.49
CA THR A 70 3.95 -14.78 8.12
C THR A 70 4.19 -15.89 7.11
N GLU A 71 3.33 -15.98 6.10
CA GLU A 71 3.47 -16.91 4.96
C GLU A 71 3.62 -16.09 3.66
N ASP A 72 4.55 -16.51 2.78
CA ASP A 72 4.76 -15.91 1.46
C ASP A 72 3.84 -16.64 0.47
N THR A 73 3.00 -15.90 -0.26
CA THR A 73 1.96 -16.44 -1.17
C THR A 73 2.29 -16.14 -2.63
#